data_AF-A0A8C8VQF0-F1
#
_entry.id   AF-A0A8C8VQF0-F1
#
_cell.length_a   1.000
_cell.length_b   1.000
_cell.length_c   1.000
_cell.angle_alpha   90.00
_cell.angle_beta   90.00
_cell.angle_gamma   90.00
#
_symmetry.space_group_name_H-M   'P 1'
#
loop_
_entity.id
_entity.type
_entity.pdbx_description
1 polymer ?
#
loop_
_entity_poly.entity_id
_entity_poly.type
_entity_poly.pdbx_seq_one_letter_code
_entity_poly.pdbx_strand_id
1 'polypeptide(L)'
;MERGCKTAKRLGKKTDLYMLVALHMEKSPMCVSPSDKFNKSGIVVCESDKIHKVVAVGCSRENLHAVQHIILSVPRSLRNCTVYLSRKPCATCATFLIQDSVSSVYYWPMAPELKGEDSAVEEELKQVDQMFVRSQISISIFLPSTDFDVSKISERIRRHKCRNCHSHNAEAVPKDMEKIMSLLNMQDRKMMCVSQMKKALHCLNYLLHCTHGEFEKKEEDDVEKMHVHALQLCYLLAARSDDPDRGVGCILYNQNGYFFGAGYNGYPIGAIYANLPCGGRHNKKKPGTAKGPVLIHAEANALLFRFSKKIEENDVLYCSKPPCSECQNYIQYVGIKKIISVQESSQSSSDQQVS
;
A
#
# COMPACT_ATOMS: atom_id res chain seq x y z
N MET A 1 9.47 -33.17 -18.31
CA MET A 1 8.05 -32.74 -18.41
C MET A 1 7.81 -31.64 -17.40
N GLU A 2 7.61 -30.43 -17.90
CA GLU A 2 7.37 -29.21 -17.13
C GLU A 2 6.19 -29.40 -16.17
N ARG A 3 6.45 -29.34 -14.86
CA ARG A 3 5.40 -29.25 -13.86
C ARG A 3 4.82 -27.84 -13.95
N GLY A 4 3.80 -27.64 -14.77
CA GLY A 4 3.11 -26.36 -14.92
C GLY A 4 2.41 -25.95 -13.62
N CYS A 5 3.14 -25.39 -12.65
CA CYS A 5 2.54 -24.61 -11.57
C CYS A 5 1.98 -23.32 -12.19
N LYS A 6 0.70 -23.03 -11.93
CA LYS A 6 0.10 -21.74 -12.28
C LYS A 6 0.86 -20.63 -11.55
N THR A 7 1.69 -19.87 -12.26
CA THR A 7 2.31 -18.67 -11.72
C THR A 7 1.26 -17.57 -11.54
N ALA A 8 1.14 -17.07 -10.31
CA ALA A 8 0.29 -15.94 -9.97
C ALA A 8 0.63 -14.69 -10.81
N LYS A 9 -0.35 -14.16 -11.56
CA LYS A 9 -0.27 -12.79 -12.08
C LYS A 9 -0.49 -11.84 -10.90
N ARG A 10 0.53 -11.05 -10.57
CA ARG A 10 0.58 -10.18 -9.39
C ARG A 10 1.23 -8.86 -9.76
N LEU A 11 1.00 -7.85 -8.93
CA LEU A 11 1.76 -6.59 -9.01
C LEU A 11 3.27 -6.91 -8.97
N GLY A 12 4.07 -6.21 -9.75
CA GLY A 12 5.48 -6.53 -10.02
C GLY A 12 6.38 -6.64 -8.78
N LYS A 13 7.28 -5.67 -8.58
CA LYS A 13 8.19 -5.65 -7.43
C LYS A 13 7.45 -5.18 -6.18
N LYS A 14 7.96 -5.55 -5.00
CA LYS A 14 7.45 -4.99 -3.73
C LYS A 14 7.60 -3.47 -3.69
N THR A 15 8.67 -2.94 -4.28
CA THR A 15 8.90 -1.50 -4.43
C THR A 15 7.80 -0.79 -5.21
N ASP A 16 7.23 -1.44 -6.23
CA ASP A 16 6.11 -0.91 -7.01
C ASP A 16 4.87 -0.75 -6.12
N LEU A 17 4.58 -1.75 -5.28
CA LEU A 17 3.51 -1.70 -4.29
C LEU A 17 3.66 -0.51 -3.35
N TYR A 18 4.85 -0.30 -2.78
CA TYR A 18 5.05 0.75 -1.77
C TYR A 18 4.85 2.15 -2.32
N MET A 19 5.27 2.41 -3.55
CA MET A 19 4.97 3.70 -4.18
C MET A 19 3.46 3.87 -4.42
N LEU A 20 2.76 2.84 -4.89
CA LEU A 20 1.30 2.89 -5.04
C LEU A 20 0.57 3.09 -3.71
N VAL A 21 1.06 2.48 -2.62
CA VAL A 21 0.54 2.68 -1.27
C VAL A 21 0.78 4.11 -0.81
N ALA A 22 1.97 4.69 -1.01
CA ALA A 22 2.25 6.08 -0.66
C ALA A 22 1.31 7.06 -1.38
N LEU A 23 1.04 6.83 -2.67
CA LEU A 23 0.05 7.61 -3.44
C LEU A 23 -1.37 7.46 -2.90
N HIS A 24 -1.76 6.24 -2.50
CA HIS A 24 -3.07 5.99 -1.90
C HIS A 24 -3.22 6.66 -0.53
N MET A 25 -2.13 6.73 0.25
CA MET A 25 -2.13 7.37 1.56
C MET A 25 -2.38 8.88 1.50
N GLU A 26 -1.92 9.55 0.45
CA GLU A 26 -2.23 10.97 0.24
C GLU A 26 -3.73 11.23 0.04
N LYS A 27 -4.46 10.23 -0.47
CA LYS A 27 -5.93 10.26 -0.65
C LYS A 27 -6.70 9.85 0.60
N SER A 28 -6.03 9.59 1.73
CA SER A 28 -6.71 9.26 2.98
C SER A 28 -7.63 10.40 3.42
N PRO A 29 -8.82 10.10 3.96
CA PRO A 29 -9.70 11.11 4.55
C PRO A 29 -9.03 11.91 5.68
N MET A 30 -8.06 11.30 6.36
CA MET A 30 -7.28 11.92 7.44
C MET A 30 -6.09 12.75 6.92
N CYS A 31 -5.81 12.70 5.62
CA CYS A 31 -4.67 13.38 5.02
C CYS A 31 -5.01 14.84 4.71
N VAL A 32 -4.43 15.75 5.49
CA VAL A 32 -4.60 17.19 5.32
C VAL A 32 -3.26 17.86 5.03
N SER A 33 -3.31 19.04 4.43
CA SER A 33 -2.13 19.89 4.25
C SER A 33 -1.64 20.36 5.62
N PRO A 34 -0.33 20.25 5.94
CA PRO A 34 0.21 20.70 7.21
C PRO A 34 -0.02 22.20 7.47
N SER A 35 0.04 23.01 6.42
CA SER A 35 -0.28 24.43 6.44
C SER A 35 -0.60 24.93 5.04
N ASP A 36 -0.96 26.20 4.92
CA ASP A 36 -1.14 26.87 3.63
C ASP A 36 0.11 26.95 2.77
N LYS A 37 1.29 26.57 3.26
CA LYS A 37 2.51 26.53 2.44
C LYS A 37 2.85 25.15 1.92
N PHE A 38 2.12 24.11 2.32
CA PHE A 38 2.49 22.73 1.99
C PHE A 38 1.34 21.93 1.38
N ASN A 39 1.69 21.11 0.40
CA ASN A 39 0.84 20.06 -0.13
C ASN A 39 0.81 18.90 0.86
N LYS A 40 -0.35 18.25 0.98
CA LYS A 40 -0.47 17.00 1.69
C LYS A 40 0.36 15.89 1.03
N SER A 41 0.88 14.97 1.82
CA SER A 41 1.74 13.89 1.33
C SER A 41 1.46 12.56 2.01
N GLY A 42 1.72 11.46 1.30
CA GLY A 42 1.68 10.09 1.80
C GLY A 42 3.09 9.52 1.92
N ILE A 43 3.27 8.59 2.87
CA ILE A 43 4.55 7.98 3.19
C ILE A 43 4.41 6.49 3.45
N VAL A 44 5.38 5.71 2.98
CA VAL A 44 5.59 4.31 3.34
C VAL A 44 7.04 4.14 3.73
N VAL A 45 7.28 3.50 4.88
CA VAL A 45 8.62 3.18 5.36
C VAL A 45 8.75 1.66 5.39
N CYS A 46 9.80 1.15 4.75
CA CYS A 46 10.11 -0.26 4.70
C CYS A 46 11.55 -0.50 5.17
N GLU A 47 11.85 -1.69 5.69
CA GLU A 47 13.23 -2.10 5.92
C GLU A 47 13.99 -2.18 4.58
N SER A 48 15.27 -1.80 4.59
CA SER A 48 16.15 -1.86 3.42
C SER A 48 16.76 -3.25 3.19
N ASP A 49 16.31 -4.25 3.95
CA ASP A 49 16.74 -5.63 3.85
C ASP A 49 16.09 -6.36 2.65
N LYS A 50 16.50 -7.61 2.40
CA LYS A 50 15.94 -8.41 1.29
C LYS A 50 14.44 -8.68 1.43
N ILE A 51 13.92 -8.62 2.65
CA ILE A 51 12.51 -8.90 2.95
C ILE A 51 11.66 -7.70 2.56
N HIS A 52 12.18 -6.48 2.70
CA HIS A 52 11.48 -5.22 2.52
C HIS A 52 10.19 -5.18 3.33
N LYS A 53 10.31 -5.43 4.63
CA LYS A 53 9.18 -5.42 5.55
C LYS A 53 8.62 -4.00 5.69
N VAL A 54 7.30 -3.83 5.65
CA VAL A 54 6.66 -2.53 5.93
C VAL A 54 6.79 -2.24 7.43
N VAL A 55 7.42 -1.11 7.76
CA VAL A 55 7.58 -0.62 9.14
C VAL A 55 6.41 0.26 9.53
N ALA A 56 6.08 1.23 8.68
CA ALA A 56 4.98 2.15 8.93
C ALA A 56 4.43 2.72 7.61
N VAL A 57 3.14 3.04 7.61
CA VAL A 57 2.47 3.72 6.49
C VAL A 57 1.62 4.85 7.07
N GLY A 58 1.72 6.03 6.49
CA GLY A 58 1.04 7.22 7.02
C GLY A 58 0.85 8.29 5.96
N CYS A 59 0.37 9.43 6.41
CA CYS A 59 0.27 10.64 5.61
C CYS A 59 0.34 11.88 6.51
N SER A 60 0.40 13.06 5.89
CA SER A 60 0.45 14.33 6.58
C SER A 60 -0.81 14.58 7.41
N ARG A 61 -0.66 15.41 8.45
CA ARG A 61 -1.69 15.84 9.38
C ARG A 61 -1.58 17.36 9.57
N GLU A 62 -2.50 17.92 10.33
CA GLU A 62 -2.42 19.33 10.73
C GLU A 62 -1.08 19.59 11.43
N ASN A 63 -0.36 20.62 10.98
CA ASN A 63 0.96 21.02 11.49
C ASN A 63 2.12 20.00 11.32
N LEU A 64 1.86 18.78 10.86
CA LEU A 64 2.88 17.73 10.71
C LEU A 64 2.91 17.16 9.30
N HIS A 65 4.08 17.23 8.68
CA HIS A 65 4.34 16.58 7.41
C HIS A 65 4.35 15.05 7.59
N ALA A 66 4.11 14.29 6.51
CA ALA A 66 4.04 12.84 6.57
C ALA A 66 5.31 12.20 7.18
N VAL A 67 6.49 12.73 6.82
CA VAL A 67 7.79 12.31 7.37
C VAL A 67 7.87 12.54 8.87
N GLN A 68 7.53 13.74 9.34
CA GLN A 68 7.58 14.10 10.75
C GLN A 68 6.60 13.25 11.55
N HIS A 69 5.36 13.10 11.05
CA HIS A 69 4.34 12.28 11.68
C HIS A 69 4.82 10.84 11.89
N ILE A 70 5.43 10.21 10.89
CA ILE A 70 5.95 8.84 11.05
C ILE A 70 7.13 8.78 12.01
N ILE A 71 8.14 9.63 11.86
CA ILE A 71 9.35 9.60 12.72
C ILE A 71 8.99 9.82 14.19
N LEU A 72 8.01 10.67 14.47
CA LEU A 72 7.57 10.96 15.84
C LEU A 72 6.62 9.90 16.42
N SER A 73 5.87 9.18 15.56
CA SER A 73 4.88 8.19 16.01
C SER A 73 5.42 6.76 16.09
N VAL A 74 6.45 6.45 15.32
CA VAL A 74 7.10 5.14 15.35
C VAL A 74 8.12 5.12 16.50
N PRO A 75 8.02 4.20 17.47
CA PRO A 75 8.88 4.25 18.66
C PRO A 75 10.25 3.58 18.43
N ARG A 76 10.79 3.72 17.21
CA ARG A 76 12.16 3.35 16.83
C ARG A 76 12.67 4.30 15.76
N SER A 77 14.00 4.45 15.70
CA SER A 77 14.67 5.08 14.57
C SER A 77 14.40 4.32 13.27
N LEU A 78 14.24 5.06 12.17
CA LEU A 78 14.12 4.56 10.81
C LEU A 78 15.49 4.28 10.16
N ARG A 79 16.54 4.13 10.96
CA ARG A 79 17.84 3.65 10.49
C ARG A 79 17.68 2.35 9.71
N ASN A 80 18.37 2.28 8.58
CA ASN A 80 18.31 1.16 7.62
C ASN A 80 16.92 0.92 7.01
N CYS A 81 16.10 1.97 6.92
CA CYS A 81 14.84 1.92 6.20
C CYS A 81 14.90 2.67 4.87
N THR A 82 14.13 2.19 3.91
CA THR A 82 13.84 2.84 2.64
C THR A 82 12.48 3.52 2.74
N VAL A 83 12.44 4.80 2.38
CA VAL A 83 11.23 5.64 2.48
C VAL A 83 10.68 5.89 1.08
N TYR A 84 9.37 5.72 0.91
CA TYR A 84 8.63 6.05 -0.31
C TYR A 84 7.65 7.18 -0.01
N LEU A 85 7.73 8.26 -0.77
CA LEU A 85 6.92 9.46 -0.62
C LEU A 85 6.06 9.70 -1.87
N SER A 86 4.84 10.17 -1.66
CA SER A 86 4.00 10.61 -2.79
C SER A 86 4.48 11.92 -3.42
N ARG A 87 5.35 12.68 -2.75
CA ARG A 87 5.89 13.97 -3.20
C ARG A 87 7.36 14.10 -2.81
N LYS A 88 8.10 14.97 -3.50
CA LYS A 88 9.48 15.33 -3.09
C LYS A 88 9.44 16.07 -1.74
N PRO A 89 10.21 15.66 -0.72
CA PRO A 89 10.15 16.24 0.63
C PRO A 89 10.64 17.70 0.64
N CYS A 90 10.10 18.50 1.56
CA CYS A 90 10.61 19.84 1.87
C CYS A 90 11.96 19.78 2.61
N ALA A 91 12.63 20.93 2.80
CA ALA A 91 13.91 21.02 3.53
C ALA A 91 13.82 20.47 4.97
N THR A 92 12.71 20.73 5.67
CA THR A 92 12.49 20.20 7.03
C THR A 92 12.36 18.68 7.01
N CYS A 93 11.54 18.11 6.11
CA CYS A 93 11.42 16.67 5.95
C CYS A 93 12.76 16.01 5.59
N ALA A 94 13.54 16.63 4.69
CA ALA A 94 14.87 16.15 4.34
C ALA A 94 15.81 16.12 5.55
N THR A 95 15.76 17.14 6.41
CA THR A 95 16.53 17.19 7.67
C THR A 95 16.21 16.01 8.57
N PHE A 96 14.92 15.72 8.77
CA PHE A 96 14.47 14.60 9.61
C PHE A 96 14.91 13.25 9.04
N LEU A 97 14.79 13.04 7.72
CA LEU A 97 15.23 11.81 7.06
C LEU A 97 16.74 11.60 7.19
N ILE A 98 17.52 12.66 7.04
CA ILE A 98 18.98 12.63 7.18
C ILE A 98 19.39 12.35 8.63
N GLN A 99 18.78 13.07 9.58
CA GLN A 99 19.06 12.90 11.01
C GLN A 99 18.77 11.48 11.48
N ASP A 100 17.66 10.88 11.02
CA ASP A 100 17.28 9.52 11.41
C ASP A 100 18.02 8.42 10.62
N SER A 101 18.95 8.81 9.73
CA SER A 101 19.86 7.91 9.00
C SER A 101 19.13 6.84 8.16
N VAL A 102 18.09 7.24 7.42
CA VAL A 102 17.42 6.34 6.46
C VAL A 102 18.39 5.92 5.35
N SER A 103 18.20 4.76 4.73
CA SER A 103 19.12 4.28 3.68
C SER A 103 18.87 4.91 2.31
N SER A 104 17.61 5.11 1.96
CA SER A 104 17.23 5.66 0.66
C SER A 104 15.83 6.25 0.69
N VAL A 105 15.62 7.27 -0.14
CA VAL A 105 14.36 7.98 -0.28
C VAL A 105 13.93 7.93 -1.74
N TYR A 106 12.74 7.41 -1.97
CA TYR A 106 12.09 7.37 -3.27
C TYR A 106 10.87 8.26 -3.25
N TYR A 107 10.64 9.03 -4.31
CA TYR A 107 9.45 9.87 -4.40
C TYR A 107 8.79 9.79 -5.78
N TRP A 108 7.47 10.02 -5.79
CA TRP A 108 6.71 10.13 -7.02
C TRP A 108 6.89 11.51 -7.67
N PRO A 109 7.12 11.60 -9.00
CA PRO A 109 7.41 12.86 -9.67
C PRO A 109 6.13 13.67 -9.92
N MET A 110 5.59 14.28 -8.86
CA MET A 110 4.52 15.28 -8.92
C MET A 110 4.96 16.58 -8.24
N ALA A 111 4.03 17.54 -8.08
CA ALA A 111 4.31 18.78 -7.37
C ALA A 111 4.91 18.49 -5.96
N PRO A 112 5.98 19.20 -5.56
CA PRO A 112 6.69 18.94 -4.32
C PRO A 112 5.84 19.25 -3.08
N GLU A 113 6.35 18.90 -1.89
CA GLU A 113 5.67 19.23 -0.64
C GLU A 113 5.51 20.74 -0.43
N LEU A 114 6.54 21.55 -0.72
CA LEU A 114 6.42 23.01 -0.68
C LEU A 114 5.53 23.51 -1.82
N LYS A 115 4.61 24.41 -1.49
CA LYS A 115 3.76 25.15 -2.43
C LYS A 115 4.07 26.64 -2.32
N GLY A 116 4.01 27.36 -3.45
CA GLY A 116 4.30 28.79 -3.46
C GLY A 116 4.71 29.27 -4.84
N GLU A 117 5.45 30.38 -4.87
CA GLU A 117 6.06 30.92 -6.09
C GLU A 117 7.14 29.97 -6.62
N ASP A 118 7.20 29.85 -7.95
CA ASP A 118 8.07 28.87 -8.61
C ASP A 118 9.55 29.07 -8.29
N SER A 119 10.01 30.32 -8.19
CA SER A 119 11.40 30.67 -7.82
C SER A 119 11.77 30.15 -6.43
N ALA A 120 10.92 30.37 -5.43
CA ALA A 120 11.13 29.92 -4.06
C ALA A 120 11.10 28.40 -3.95
N VAL A 121 10.17 27.74 -4.67
CA VAL A 121 10.11 26.28 -4.74
C VAL A 121 11.38 25.72 -5.38
N GLU A 122 11.85 26.27 -6.50
CA GLU A 122 13.08 25.83 -7.15
C GLU A 122 14.32 25.97 -6.26
N GLU A 123 14.42 27.08 -5.51
CA GLU A 123 15.51 27.30 -4.56
C GLU A 123 15.50 26.25 -3.44
N GLU A 124 14.33 25.97 -2.86
CA GLU A 124 14.19 24.94 -1.83
C GLU A 124 14.51 23.54 -2.40
N LEU A 125 14.07 23.21 -3.61
CA LEU A 125 14.39 21.92 -4.23
C LEU A 125 15.91 21.76 -4.44
N LYS A 126 16.61 22.81 -4.89
CA LYS A 126 18.07 22.82 -5.01
C LYS A 126 18.75 22.63 -3.66
N GLN A 127 18.24 23.28 -2.61
CA GLN A 127 18.74 23.10 -1.26
C GLN A 127 18.56 21.66 -0.77
N VAL A 128 17.37 21.07 -0.97
CA VAL A 128 17.10 19.66 -0.61
C VAL A 128 18.05 18.71 -1.34
N ASP A 129 18.24 18.91 -2.65
CA ASP A 129 19.18 18.08 -3.43
C ASP A 129 20.61 18.21 -2.90
N GLN A 130 21.03 19.42 -2.56
CA GLN A 130 22.32 19.68 -1.92
C GLN A 130 22.48 19.03 -0.55
N MET A 131 21.40 18.95 0.26
CA MET A 131 21.42 18.25 1.54
C MET A 131 21.65 16.74 1.33
N PHE A 132 20.94 16.13 0.38
CA PHE A 132 21.11 14.70 0.09
C PHE A 132 22.47 14.38 -0.52
N VAL A 133 22.97 15.20 -1.45
CA VAL A 133 24.31 15.04 -2.05
C VAL A 133 25.43 15.10 -0.99
N ARG A 134 25.27 15.92 0.04
CA ARG A 134 26.22 16.02 1.16
C ARG A 134 25.99 14.99 2.26
N SER A 135 24.89 14.23 2.17
CA SER A 135 24.58 13.12 3.06
C SER A 135 25.03 11.79 2.44
N GLN A 136 24.98 10.70 3.21
CA GLN A 136 25.20 9.33 2.69
C GLN A 136 23.92 8.69 2.16
N ILE A 137 22.83 9.47 2.02
CA ILE A 137 21.49 8.97 1.70
C ILE A 137 21.18 9.31 0.24
N SER A 138 20.73 8.31 -0.51
CA SER A 138 20.27 8.53 -1.88
C SER A 138 18.81 8.98 -1.91
N ILE A 139 18.52 10.02 -2.70
CA ILE A 139 17.15 10.42 -3.05
C ILE A 139 16.95 10.23 -4.56
N SER A 140 15.83 9.64 -4.97
CA SER A 140 15.57 9.38 -6.39
C SER A 140 14.08 9.32 -6.73
N ILE A 141 13.75 9.67 -7.97
CA ILE A 141 12.41 9.46 -8.51
C ILE A 141 12.16 7.96 -8.65
N PHE A 142 10.97 7.49 -8.28
CA PHE A 142 10.57 6.11 -8.47
C PHE A 142 9.23 6.01 -9.20
N LEU A 143 9.27 5.36 -10.37
CA LEU A 143 8.10 5.03 -11.17
C LEU A 143 7.89 3.52 -11.16
N PRO A 144 6.74 3.02 -10.70
CA PRO A 144 6.40 1.61 -10.74
C PRO A 144 6.43 1.06 -12.16
N SER A 145 6.93 -0.17 -12.33
CA SER A 145 6.71 -0.90 -13.57
C SER A 145 5.20 -1.18 -13.72
N THR A 146 4.70 -1.15 -14.95
CA THR A 146 3.27 -1.37 -15.25
C THR A 146 3.07 -2.50 -16.27
N ASP A 147 4.07 -3.35 -16.46
CA ASP A 147 4.07 -4.41 -17.47
C ASP A 147 3.35 -5.67 -16.95
N PHE A 148 2.12 -5.51 -16.46
CA PHE A 148 1.31 -6.60 -15.94
C PHE A 148 -0.17 -6.43 -16.27
N ASP A 149 -0.86 -7.57 -16.35
CA ASP A 149 -2.28 -7.66 -16.69
C ASP A 149 -3.13 -7.40 -15.45
N VAL A 150 -3.53 -6.13 -15.27
CA VAL A 150 -4.30 -5.68 -14.10
C VAL A 150 -5.68 -6.36 -14.02
N SER A 151 -6.28 -6.70 -15.16
CA SER A 151 -7.58 -7.41 -15.21
C SER A 151 -7.48 -8.78 -14.53
N LYS A 152 -6.43 -9.56 -14.85
CA LYS A 152 -6.19 -10.86 -14.20
C LYS A 152 -5.89 -10.75 -12.71
N ILE A 153 -5.22 -9.68 -12.29
CA ILE A 153 -4.98 -9.41 -10.86
C ILE A 153 -6.31 -9.14 -10.16
N SER A 154 -7.18 -8.32 -10.77
CA SER A 154 -8.48 -7.91 -10.23
C SER A 154 -9.46 -9.07 -10.04
N GLU A 155 -9.44 -10.06 -10.94
CA GLU A 155 -10.24 -11.29 -10.81
C GLU A 155 -9.89 -12.08 -9.55
N ARG A 156 -8.59 -12.16 -9.20
CA ARG A 156 -8.09 -12.93 -8.04
C ARG A 156 -8.39 -12.27 -6.71
N ILE A 157 -8.35 -10.94 -6.65
CA ILE A 157 -8.72 -10.18 -5.45
C ILE A 157 -10.24 -10.15 -5.25
N ARG A 158 -11.03 -10.68 -6.20
CA ARG A 158 -12.50 -10.70 -6.18
C ARG A 158 -13.09 -9.34 -5.87
N ARG A 159 -12.58 -8.30 -6.53
CA ARG A 159 -13.12 -6.95 -6.39
C ARG A 159 -14.61 -6.96 -6.73
N HIS A 160 -15.45 -6.49 -5.83
CA HIS A 160 -16.89 -6.36 -6.11
C HIS A 160 -17.08 -5.46 -7.32
N LYS A 161 -17.71 -5.99 -8.38
CA LYS A 161 -18.10 -5.21 -9.57
C LYS A 161 -19.38 -4.46 -9.22
N CYS A 162 -19.22 -3.29 -8.60
CA CYS A 162 -20.35 -2.41 -8.32
C CYS A 162 -21.00 -1.96 -9.63
N ARG A 163 -22.34 -2.09 -9.71
CA ARG A 163 -23.14 -1.68 -10.88
C ARG A 163 -23.13 -0.16 -11.12
N ASN A 164 -22.89 0.62 -10.06
CA ASN A 164 -22.88 2.08 -10.10
C ASN A 164 -21.49 2.66 -10.42
N CYS A 165 -20.43 1.85 -10.26
CA CYS A 165 -19.06 2.22 -10.62
C CYS A 165 -18.85 1.94 -12.12
N HIS A 166 -19.21 2.87 -13.01
CA HIS A 166 -18.59 2.91 -14.34
C HIS A 166 -17.10 3.14 -14.14
N SER A 167 -16.24 2.40 -14.84
CA SER A 167 -14.78 2.47 -14.68
C SER A 167 -14.32 3.93 -14.64
N HIS A 168 -14.06 4.46 -13.44
CA HIS A 168 -13.59 5.81 -13.25
C HIS A 168 -12.14 5.85 -13.75
N ASN A 169 -11.99 6.04 -15.06
CA ASN A 169 -10.78 6.54 -15.65
C ASN A 169 -10.68 8.01 -15.29
N ALA A 170 -10.46 8.31 -13.99
CA ALA A 170 -10.15 9.66 -13.58
C ALA A 170 -8.92 10.12 -14.38
N GLU A 171 -8.99 11.33 -14.93
CA GLU A 171 -7.85 12.04 -15.52
C GLU A 171 -6.76 12.18 -14.45
N ALA A 172 -5.94 11.14 -14.31
CA ALA A 172 -5.06 11.00 -13.15
C ALA A 172 -3.73 11.75 -13.31
N VAL A 173 -3.49 12.36 -14.47
CA VAL A 173 -2.25 13.09 -14.70
C VAL A 173 -2.42 14.53 -14.23
N PRO A 174 -1.47 15.06 -13.43
CA PRO A 174 -1.45 16.48 -13.11
C PRO A 174 -1.57 17.31 -14.40
N LYS A 175 -2.49 18.28 -14.43
CA LYS A 175 -2.65 19.16 -15.61
C LYS A 175 -1.36 19.91 -15.94
N ASP A 176 -0.53 20.15 -14.91
CA ASP A 176 0.73 20.90 -14.99
C ASP A 176 1.97 20.00 -15.07
N MET A 177 1.86 18.82 -15.71
CA MET A 177 3.02 17.90 -15.83
C MET A 177 4.23 18.54 -16.49
N GLU A 178 4.04 19.45 -17.45
CA GLU A 178 5.18 20.12 -18.11
C GLU A 178 5.97 20.97 -17.12
N LYS A 179 5.25 21.72 -16.28
CA LYS A 179 5.82 22.55 -15.23
C LYS A 179 6.54 21.70 -14.18
N ILE A 180 5.90 20.63 -13.70
CA ILE A 180 6.49 19.71 -12.72
C ILE A 180 7.79 19.10 -13.26
N MET A 181 7.81 18.69 -14.53
CA MET A 181 9.00 18.08 -15.13
C MET A 181 10.14 19.08 -15.34
N SER A 182 9.82 20.36 -15.55
CA SER A 182 10.82 21.43 -15.54
C SER A 182 11.41 21.63 -14.14
N LEU A 183 10.56 21.73 -13.11
CA LEU A 183 10.98 21.89 -11.71
C LEU A 183 11.85 20.73 -11.20
N LEU A 184 11.63 19.52 -11.72
CA LEU A 184 12.39 18.33 -11.34
C LEU A 184 13.62 18.06 -12.24
N ASN A 185 13.97 18.96 -13.16
CA ASN A 185 15.07 18.80 -14.13
C ASN A 185 14.97 17.51 -14.98
N MET A 186 13.78 17.15 -15.45
CA MET A 186 13.48 15.89 -16.14
C MET A 186 13.15 16.06 -17.65
N GLN A 187 13.78 17.03 -18.32
CA GLN A 187 13.41 17.45 -19.68
C GLN A 187 13.59 16.33 -20.74
N ASP A 188 14.67 15.55 -20.67
CA ASP A 188 15.03 14.57 -21.72
C ASP A 188 14.20 13.27 -21.73
N ARG A 189 13.37 13.02 -20.70
CA ARG A 189 12.58 11.77 -20.55
C ARG A 189 11.08 12.02 -20.34
N LYS A 190 10.60 13.21 -20.70
CA LYS A 190 9.24 13.69 -20.42
C LYS A 190 8.13 12.74 -20.88
N MET A 191 8.15 12.34 -22.16
CA MET A 191 7.09 11.51 -22.76
C MET A 191 6.99 10.12 -22.13
N MET A 192 8.12 9.45 -21.88
CA MET A 192 8.13 8.13 -21.27
C MET A 192 7.66 8.19 -19.81
N CYS A 193 8.12 9.19 -19.05
CA CYS A 193 7.71 9.40 -17.66
C CYS A 193 6.19 9.59 -17.54
N VAL A 194 5.61 10.51 -18.32
CA VAL A 194 4.17 10.78 -18.32
C VAL A 194 3.36 9.52 -18.68
N SER A 195 3.81 8.76 -19.68
CA SER A 195 3.15 7.51 -20.08
C SER A 195 3.18 6.46 -18.97
N GLN A 196 4.33 6.27 -18.30
CA GLN A 196 4.44 5.34 -17.17
C GLN A 196 3.57 5.78 -15.98
N MET A 197 3.55 7.07 -15.65
CA MET A 197 2.69 7.61 -14.60
C MET A 197 1.21 7.36 -14.89
N LYS A 198 0.75 7.60 -16.13
CA LYS A 198 -0.62 7.31 -16.57
C LYS A 198 -0.98 5.85 -16.31
N LYS A 199 -0.12 4.93 -16.73
CA LYS A 199 -0.34 3.49 -16.55
C LYS A 199 -0.37 3.10 -15.06
N ALA A 200 0.53 3.65 -14.25
CA ALA A 200 0.62 3.32 -12.83
C ALA A 200 -0.58 3.85 -12.05
N LEU A 201 -1.06 5.06 -12.34
CA LEU A 201 -2.26 5.62 -11.72
C LEU A 201 -3.54 4.94 -12.21
N HIS A 202 -3.60 4.55 -13.49
CA HIS A 202 -4.69 3.72 -13.99
C HIS A 202 -4.73 2.37 -13.27
N CYS A 203 -3.58 1.71 -13.13
CA CYS A 203 -3.44 0.48 -12.35
C CYS A 203 -3.92 0.66 -10.91
N LEU A 204 -3.46 1.72 -10.22
CA LEU A 204 -3.90 2.04 -8.87
C LEU A 204 -5.42 2.13 -8.81
N ASN A 205 -6.02 3.05 -9.57
CA ASN A 205 -7.47 3.25 -9.58
C ASN A 205 -8.26 1.98 -9.92
N TYR A 206 -7.71 1.12 -10.79
CA TYR A 206 -8.35 -0.14 -11.16
C TYR A 206 -8.30 -1.19 -10.04
N LEU A 207 -7.20 -1.23 -9.27
CA LEU A 207 -7.00 -2.17 -8.16
C LEU A 207 -7.70 -1.73 -6.88
N LEU A 208 -7.95 -0.43 -6.69
CA LEU A 208 -8.72 0.06 -5.56
C LEU A 208 -10.17 -0.46 -5.65
N HIS A 209 -10.70 -0.85 -4.50
CA HIS A 209 -12.09 -1.24 -4.34
C HIS A 209 -13.02 -0.03 -4.53
N CYS A 210 -14.22 -0.29 -5.06
CA CYS A 210 -15.25 0.73 -5.24
C CYS A 210 -15.72 1.23 -3.86
N THR A 211 -16.09 2.50 -3.77
CA THR A 211 -16.56 3.15 -2.53
C THR A 211 -18.03 2.85 -2.22
N HIS A 212 -18.75 2.22 -3.14
CA HIS A 212 -20.16 1.88 -2.99
C HIS A 212 -20.32 0.50 -2.34
N GLY A 213 -20.52 0.51 -1.02
CA GLY A 213 -20.87 -0.64 -0.19
C GLY A 213 -21.60 -0.15 1.05
N GLU A 214 -22.23 -1.07 1.79
CA GLU A 214 -22.94 -0.76 3.03
C GLU A 214 -22.23 -1.44 4.19
N PHE A 215 -22.03 -0.71 5.29
CA PHE A 215 -21.55 -1.28 6.54
C PHE A 215 -22.72 -1.89 7.32
N GLU A 216 -22.52 -3.09 7.87
CA GLU A 216 -23.54 -3.75 8.71
C GLU A 216 -23.91 -2.91 9.95
N LYS A 217 -22.91 -2.19 10.48
CA LYS A 217 -23.07 -1.22 11.56
C LYS A 217 -22.77 0.16 10.99
N LYS A 218 -23.78 1.03 11.01
CA LYS A 218 -23.60 2.43 10.61
C LYS A 218 -22.74 3.15 11.63
N GLU A 219 -21.72 3.83 11.14
CA GLU A 219 -20.89 4.75 11.93
C GLU A 219 -21.02 6.16 11.33
N GLU A 220 -20.31 7.14 11.88
CA GLU A 220 -20.27 8.48 11.29
C GLU A 220 -19.61 8.45 9.90
N ASP A 221 -20.08 9.30 8.98
CA ASP A 221 -19.63 9.33 7.58
C ASP A 221 -18.10 9.40 7.43
N ASP A 222 -17.42 10.15 8.29
CA ASP A 222 -15.96 10.31 8.24
C ASP A 222 -15.21 9.05 8.69
N VAL A 223 -15.79 8.29 9.61
CA VAL A 223 -15.26 7.00 10.06
C VAL A 223 -15.48 5.93 8.98
N GLU A 224 -16.64 5.93 8.32
CA GLU A 224 -16.91 5.02 7.20
C GLU A 224 -15.96 5.28 6.01
N LYS A 225 -15.71 6.56 5.65
CA LYS A 225 -14.71 6.91 4.64
C LYS A 225 -13.32 6.37 5.00
N MET A 226 -12.96 6.44 6.28
CA MET A 226 -11.69 5.90 6.79
C MET A 226 -11.64 4.37 6.63
N HIS A 227 -12.72 3.66 6.98
CA HIS A 227 -12.84 2.21 6.77
C HIS A 227 -12.72 1.83 5.30
N VAL A 228 -13.39 2.55 4.40
CA VAL A 228 -13.29 2.34 2.94
C VAL A 228 -11.85 2.54 2.46
N HIS A 229 -11.17 3.61 2.90
CA HIS A 229 -9.79 3.89 2.53
C HIS A 229 -8.83 2.78 2.99
N ALA A 230 -9.00 2.28 4.21
CA ALA A 230 -8.23 1.17 4.77
C ALA A 230 -8.50 -0.16 4.02
N LEU A 231 -9.75 -0.47 3.71
CA LEU A 231 -10.10 -1.66 2.93
C LEU A 231 -9.55 -1.60 1.50
N GLN A 232 -9.57 -0.42 0.86
CA GLN A 232 -8.93 -0.20 -0.43
C GLN A 232 -7.42 -0.52 -0.39
N LEU A 233 -6.74 -0.18 0.70
CA LEU A 233 -5.34 -0.54 0.93
C LEU A 233 -5.17 -2.06 1.06
N CYS A 234 -6.08 -2.78 1.75
CA CYS A 234 -6.08 -4.24 1.77
C CYS A 234 -6.15 -4.87 0.36
N TYR A 235 -6.97 -4.33 -0.54
CA TYR A 235 -7.04 -4.81 -1.93
C TYR A 235 -5.75 -4.54 -2.71
N LEU A 236 -5.10 -3.40 -2.48
CA LEU A 236 -3.81 -3.11 -3.08
C LEU A 236 -2.72 -4.08 -2.60
N LEU A 237 -2.73 -4.47 -1.32
CA LEU A 237 -1.86 -5.53 -0.81
C LEU A 237 -2.20 -6.90 -1.40
N ALA A 238 -3.50 -7.22 -1.51
CA ALA A 238 -3.99 -8.47 -2.11
C ALA A 238 -3.53 -8.64 -3.57
N ALA A 239 -3.37 -7.54 -4.31
CA ALA A 239 -2.85 -7.53 -5.68
C ALA A 239 -1.42 -8.08 -5.78
N ARG A 240 -0.65 -8.04 -4.68
CA ARG A 240 0.72 -8.56 -4.61
C ARG A 240 0.80 -10.04 -4.20
N SER A 241 -0.31 -10.63 -3.78
CA SER A 241 -0.42 -12.02 -3.30
C SER A 241 0.21 -13.04 -4.24
N ASP A 242 0.87 -14.02 -3.63
CA ASP A 242 1.51 -15.13 -4.34
C ASP A 242 0.53 -16.28 -4.61
N ASP A 243 -0.65 -16.27 -3.99
CA ASP A 243 -1.67 -17.28 -4.18
C ASP A 243 -2.31 -17.12 -5.57
N PRO A 244 -2.16 -18.08 -6.51
CA PRO A 244 -2.70 -17.96 -7.86
C PRO A 244 -4.24 -17.90 -7.93
N ASP A 245 -4.95 -18.39 -6.92
CA ASP A 245 -6.41 -18.51 -6.94
C ASP A 245 -7.11 -17.34 -6.23
N ARG A 246 -6.57 -16.86 -5.10
CA ARG A 246 -7.22 -15.82 -4.30
C ARG A 246 -6.22 -14.92 -3.59
N GLY A 247 -6.20 -13.64 -3.95
CA GLY A 247 -5.44 -12.63 -3.23
C GLY A 247 -6.20 -12.15 -1.99
N VAL A 248 -5.50 -12.05 -0.87
CA VAL A 248 -6.00 -11.48 0.39
C VAL A 248 -4.95 -10.51 0.93
N GLY A 249 -5.39 -9.36 1.41
CA GLY A 249 -4.55 -8.36 2.06
C GLY A 249 -5.13 -7.96 3.41
N CYS A 250 -4.25 -7.61 4.33
CA CYS A 250 -4.56 -7.27 5.71
C CYS A 250 -3.66 -6.12 6.18
N ILE A 251 -4.21 -5.18 6.95
CA ILE A 251 -3.46 -4.10 7.59
C ILE A 251 -3.93 -3.90 9.03
N LEU A 252 -3.00 -3.42 9.85
CA LEU A 252 -3.24 -2.99 11.22
C LEU A 252 -3.14 -1.47 11.29
N TYR A 253 -4.20 -0.83 11.75
CA TYR A 253 -4.30 0.62 11.87
C TYR A 253 -4.31 1.04 13.33
N ASN A 254 -3.59 2.11 13.63
CA ASN A 254 -3.58 2.74 14.94
C ASN A 254 -4.37 4.06 14.94
N GLN A 255 -4.95 4.39 16.08
CA GLN A 255 -5.70 5.64 16.31
C GLN A 255 -4.90 6.91 16.03
N ASN A 256 -3.57 6.90 16.19
CA ASN A 256 -2.71 8.04 15.86
C ASN A 256 -2.60 8.27 14.35
N GLY A 257 -3.25 7.45 13.53
CA GLY A 257 -3.42 7.73 12.11
C GLY A 257 -2.38 7.11 11.19
N TYR A 258 -1.65 6.10 11.67
CA TYR A 258 -0.69 5.34 10.88
C TYR A 258 -0.97 3.85 10.95
N PHE A 259 -0.57 3.13 9.90
CA PHE A 259 -0.60 1.68 9.88
C PHE A 259 0.74 1.13 10.37
N PHE A 260 0.68 0.16 11.27
CA PHE A 260 1.86 -0.43 11.93
C PHE A 260 2.04 -1.92 11.61
N GLY A 261 1.19 -2.47 10.74
CA GLY A 261 1.34 -3.82 10.21
C GLY A 261 0.64 -3.93 8.87
N ALA A 262 1.26 -4.66 7.94
CA ALA A 262 0.73 -4.91 6.61
C ALA A 262 1.10 -6.33 6.18
N GLY A 263 0.17 -7.02 5.54
CA GLY A 263 0.35 -8.39 5.10
C GLY A 263 -0.51 -8.72 3.89
N TYR A 264 -0.02 -9.65 3.09
CA TYR A 264 -0.80 -10.32 2.04
C TYR A 264 -0.54 -11.82 2.14
N ASN A 265 -1.46 -12.63 1.64
CA ASN A 265 -1.25 -14.08 1.67
C ASN A 265 -0.15 -14.48 0.67
N GLY A 266 0.79 -15.28 1.12
CA GLY A 266 1.99 -15.58 0.36
C GLY A 266 2.78 -16.72 0.99
N TYR A 267 3.79 -17.19 0.27
CA TYR A 267 4.67 -18.24 0.78
C TYR A 267 5.68 -17.65 1.79
N PRO A 268 6.28 -18.49 2.65
CA PRO A 268 7.26 -18.04 3.63
C PRO A 268 8.43 -17.31 2.95
N ILE A 269 9.03 -16.37 3.67
CA ILE A 269 10.17 -15.60 3.19
C ILE A 269 11.31 -16.55 2.82
N GLY A 270 11.97 -16.27 1.69
CA GLY A 270 13.09 -17.06 1.18
C GLY A 270 12.69 -18.34 0.45
N ALA A 271 11.40 -18.69 0.43
CA ALA A 271 10.94 -19.88 -0.28
C ALA A 271 10.97 -19.67 -1.80
N ILE A 272 11.47 -20.67 -2.54
CA ILE A 272 11.57 -20.63 -4.01
C ILE A 272 10.24 -21.07 -4.61
N TYR A 273 9.50 -20.11 -5.18
CA TYR A 273 8.14 -20.28 -5.72
C TYR A 273 7.96 -21.48 -6.66
N ALA A 274 8.96 -21.77 -7.51
CA ALA A 274 8.89 -22.85 -8.49
C ALA A 274 8.79 -24.26 -7.85
N ASN A 275 9.14 -24.39 -6.57
CA ASN A 275 9.22 -25.67 -5.86
C ASN A 275 8.08 -25.87 -4.86
N LEU A 276 7.18 -24.90 -4.69
CA LEU A 276 6.15 -24.95 -3.66
C LEU A 276 4.82 -25.49 -4.20
N PRO A 277 4.01 -26.15 -3.35
CA PRO A 277 2.71 -26.67 -3.76
C PRO A 277 1.75 -25.54 -4.16
N CYS A 278 1.31 -25.51 -5.41
CA CYS A 278 0.40 -24.48 -5.95
C CYS A 278 -1.06 -24.96 -6.08
N GLY A 279 -1.37 -26.19 -5.67
CA GLY A 279 -2.66 -26.82 -5.90
C GLY A 279 -3.78 -26.17 -5.08
N GLY A 280 -4.75 -25.58 -5.78
CA GLY A 280 -5.99 -25.11 -5.19
C GLY A 280 -6.90 -26.25 -4.68
N ARG A 281 -7.96 -25.89 -3.94
CA ARG A 281 -8.86 -26.85 -3.26
C ARG A 281 -9.52 -27.90 -4.17
N HIS A 282 -9.63 -27.63 -5.48
CA HIS A 282 -10.28 -28.52 -6.44
C HIS A 282 -9.33 -29.52 -7.13
N ASN A 283 -8.01 -29.40 -6.93
CA ASN A 283 -7.02 -30.27 -7.58
C ASN A 283 -6.36 -31.22 -6.56
N LYS A 284 -7.19 -31.89 -5.73
CA LYS A 284 -6.80 -32.81 -4.64
C LYS A 284 -6.17 -34.14 -5.11
N LYS A 285 -5.76 -34.26 -6.38
CA LYS A 285 -5.45 -35.56 -6.98
C LYS A 285 -4.12 -36.17 -6.52
N LYS A 286 -3.27 -35.46 -5.77
CA LYS A 286 -1.99 -35.99 -5.25
C LYS A 286 -1.64 -35.41 -3.86
N PRO A 287 -1.20 -36.24 -2.89
CA PRO A 287 -0.62 -35.76 -1.62
C PRO A 287 0.57 -34.81 -1.88
N GLY A 288 0.73 -33.77 -1.07
CA GLY A 288 1.84 -32.83 -1.18
C GLY A 288 1.70 -31.75 -2.26
N THR A 289 0.59 -31.69 -3.01
CA THR A 289 0.33 -30.60 -3.99
C THR A 289 -0.54 -29.48 -3.44
N ALA A 290 -1.17 -29.68 -2.28
CA ALA A 290 -2.02 -28.69 -1.64
C ALA A 290 -1.21 -27.51 -1.12
N LYS A 291 -1.58 -26.29 -1.51
CA LYS A 291 -0.92 -25.06 -1.05
C LYS A 291 -1.19 -24.68 0.41
N GLY A 292 -2.32 -25.15 0.96
CA GLY A 292 -2.83 -24.74 2.27
C GLY A 292 -1.82 -24.86 3.43
N PRO A 293 -1.09 -25.97 3.57
CA PRO A 293 -0.12 -26.13 4.66
C PRO A 293 1.10 -25.20 4.60
N VAL A 294 1.37 -24.57 3.46
CA VAL A 294 2.61 -23.80 3.25
C VAL A 294 2.33 -22.32 3.00
N LEU A 295 1.12 -21.98 2.55
CA LEU A 295 0.72 -20.61 2.28
C LEU A 295 0.33 -19.91 3.59
N ILE A 296 1.03 -18.83 3.94
CA ILE A 296 0.71 -18.01 5.11
C ILE A 296 -0.42 -17.04 4.74
N HIS A 297 -1.42 -16.93 5.60
CA HIS A 297 -2.54 -16.02 5.45
C HIS A 297 -2.13 -14.54 5.62
N ALA A 298 -2.92 -13.62 5.07
CA ALA A 298 -2.60 -12.19 5.10
C ALA A 298 -2.59 -11.64 6.53
N GLU A 299 -3.53 -12.12 7.35
CA GLU A 299 -3.73 -11.78 8.75
C GLU A 299 -2.52 -12.20 9.57
N ALA A 300 -2.07 -13.45 9.40
CA ALA A 300 -0.87 -13.97 10.04
C ALA A 300 0.38 -13.18 9.63
N ASN A 301 0.55 -12.87 8.34
CA ASN A 301 1.64 -12.03 7.86
C ASN A 301 1.59 -10.60 8.42
N ALA A 302 0.40 -9.99 8.48
CA ALA A 302 0.24 -8.64 9.05
C ALA A 302 0.59 -8.61 10.55
N LEU A 303 0.21 -9.65 11.30
CA LEU A 303 0.56 -9.79 12.71
C LEU A 303 2.05 -10.09 12.89
N LEU A 304 2.63 -11.00 12.10
CA LEU A 304 4.03 -11.40 12.19
C LEU A 304 4.96 -10.22 11.86
N PHE A 305 4.60 -9.45 10.83
CA PHE A 305 5.36 -8.31 10.37
C PHE A 305 4.91 -6.98 10.98
N ARG A 306 4.07 -6.99 12.00
CA ARG A 306 3.75 -5.74 12.69
C ARG A 306 4.97 -5.19 13.41
N PHE A 307 4.92 -3.90 13.66
CA PHE A 307 5.78 -3.26 14.63
C PHE A 307 5.38 -3.71 16.06
N SER A 308 6.36 -4.08 16.88
CA SER A 308 6.16 -4.54 18.27
C SER A 308 5.77 -3.38 19.20
N LYS A 309 4.60 -2.79 18.99
CA LYS A 309 3.93 -1.93 19.96
C LYS A 309 2.91 -2.73 20.78
N LYS A 310 2.53 -2.17 21.92
CA LYS A 310 1.36 -2.65 22.65
C LYS A 310 0.11 -2.37 21.83
N ILE A 311 -0.75 -3.39 21.72
CA ILE A 311 -2.06 -3.22 21.09
C ILE A 311 -2.93 -2.36 22.00
N GLU A 312 -3.52 -1.33 21.41
CA GLU A 312 -4.43 -0.40 22.07
C GLU A 312 -5.88 -0.78 21.76
N GLU A 313 -6.82 -0.26 22.56
CA GLU A 313 -8.24 -0.58 22.42
C GLU A 313 -8.82 -0.18 21.05
N ASN A 314 -8.32 0.92 20.49
CA ASN A 314 -8.77 1.47 19.21
C ASN A 314 -7.94 0.97 18.01
N ASP A 315 -7.02 0.02 18.21
CA ASP A 315 -6.32 -0.60 17.07
C ASP A 315 -7.29 -1.50 16.29
N VAL A 316 -7.32 -1.31 14.98
CA VAL A 316 -8.26 -2.01 14.10
C VAL A 316 -7.51 -2.86 13.08
N LEU A 317 -7.95 -4.10 12.90
CA LEU A 317 -7.52 -4.95 11.81
C LEU A 317 -8.48 -4.83 10.63
N TYR A 318 -7.97 -4.41 9.48
CA TYR A 318 -8.72 -4.40 8.22
C TYR A 318 -8.27 -5.57 7.36
N CYS A 319 -9.21 -6.34 6.81
CA CYS A 319 -8.90 -7.45 5.92
C CYS A 319 -9.83 -7.46 4.70
N SER A 320 -9.29 -7.77 3.52
CA SER A 320 -10.08 -7.89 2.29
C SER A 320 -11.00 -9.12 2.27
N LYS A 321 -10.96 -9.95 3.31
CA LYS A 321 -11.77 -11.15 3.50
C LYS A 321 -11.97 -11.41 5.00
N PRO A 322 -13.10 -11.97 5.45
CA PRO A 322 -13.27 -12.38 6.84
C PRO A 322 -12.19 -13.39 7.26
N PRO A 323 -11.52 -13.18 8.43
CA PRO A 323 -10.49 -14.10 8.90
C PRO A 323 -11.00 -15.51 9.17
N CYS A 324 -10.19 -16.53 8.86
CA CYS A 324 -10.52 -17.91 9.22
C CYS A 324 -10.37 -18.16 10.73
N SER A 325 -10.91 -19.26 11.25
CA SER A 325 -10.86 -19.62 12.68
C SER A 325 -9.43 -19.61 13.26
N GLU A 326 -8.45 -20.12 12.50
CA GLU A 326 -7.05 -20.10 12.92
C GLU A 326 -6.50 -18.67 13.05
N CYS A 327 -6.78 -17.80 12.07
CA CYS A 327 -6.37 -16.40 12.13
C CYS A 327 -7.12 -15.63 13.21
N GLN A 328 -8.39 -15.95 13.48
CA GLN A 328 -9.14 -15.37 14.60
C GLN A 328 -8.46 -15.68 15.94
N ASN A 329 -7.96 -16.90 16.14
CA ASN A 329 -7.19 -17.26 17.33
C ASN A 329 -5.91 -16.40 17.45
N TYR A 330 -5.19 -16.16 16.34
CA TYR A 330 -3.99 -15.30 16.35
C TYR A 330 -4.33 -13.84 16.69
N ILE A 331 -5.41 -13.32 16.11
CA ILE A 331 -5.88 -11.95 16.34
C ILE A 331 -6.28 -11.76 17.82
N GLN A 332 -7.03 -12.73 18.36
CA GLN A 332 -7.45 -12.73 19.76
C GLN A 332 -6.24 -12.83 20.70
N TYR A 333 -5.27 -13.70 20.41
CA TYR A 333 -4.05 -13.85 21.21
C TYR A 333 -3.22 -12.55 21.26
N VAL A 334 -3.13 -11.83 20.14
CA VAL A 334 -2.43 -10.54 20.08
C VAL A 334 -3.21 -9.42 20.78
N GLY A 335 -4.52 -9.59 20.99
CA GLY A 335 -5.36 -8.65 21.76
C GLY A 335 -6.08 -7.59 20.93
N ILE A 336 -6.21 -7.79 19.61
CA ILE A 336 -6.97 -6.87 18.75
C ILE A 336 -8.47 -7.12 18.93
N LYS A 337 -9.23 -6.06 19.19
CA LYS A 337 -10.67 -6.15 19.50
C LYS A 337 -11.59 -5.82 18.31
N LYS A 338 -11.17 -4.93 17.40
CA LYS A 338 -11.98 -4.49 16.24
C LYS A 338 -11.43 -5.09 14.95
N ILE A 339 -12.29 -5.79 14.21
CA ILE A 339 -12.00 -6.34 12.88
C ILE A 339 -13.02 -5.77 11.90
N ILE A 340 -12.54 -5.24 10.78
CA ILE A 340 -13.38 -4.75 9.68
C ILE A 340 -12.98 -5.51 8.43
N SER A 341 -13.94 -6.14 7.76
CA SER A 341 -13.67 -6.94 6.56
C SER A 341 -14.81 -6.89 5.56
N VAL A 342 -14.51 -7.21 4.31
CA VAL A 342 -15.52 -7.28 3.24
C VAL A 342 -16.11 -8.67 3.17
N GLN A 343 -17.42 -8.78 3.37
CA GLN A 343 -18.16 -10.02 3.17
C GLN A 343 -18.66 -10.12 1.72
N GLU A 344 -18.36 -11.24 1.05
CA GLU A 344 -19.01 -11.55 -0.22
C GLU A 344 -20.47 -11.93 0.07
N SER A 345 -21.43 -11.27 -0.57
CA SER A 345 -22.82 -11.72 -0.56
C SER A 345 -22.85 -13.14 -1.09
N SER A 346 -23.10 -14.12 -0.21
CA SER A 346 -23.41 -15.47 -0.64
C SER A 346 -24.66 -15.39 -1.51
N GLN A 347 -24.51 -15.63 -2.82
CA GLN A 347 -25.65 -16.12 -3.59
C GLN A 347 -26.16 -17.33 -2.82
N SER A 348 -27.40 -17.26 -2.38
CA SER A 348 -28.10 -18.34 -1.71
C SER A 348 -27.93 -19.60 -2.57
N SER A 349 -27.08 -20.52 -2.11
CA SER A 349 -27.23 -21.93 -2.45
C SER A 349 -28.46 -22.45 -1.71
N SER A 350 -29.62 -21.93 -2.09
CA SER A 350 -30.94 -22.47 -1.81
C SER A 350 -31.33 -23.28 -3.03
N ASP A 351 -30.75 -24.47 -3.13
CA ASP A 351 -31.21 -25.57 -4.00
C ASP A 351 -30.46 -26.84 -3.55
N GLN A 352 -30.74 -27.27 -2.32
CA GLN A 352 -30.47 -28.63 -1.84
C GLN A 352 -31.33 -28.88 -0.60
N GLN A 353 -32.65 -28.91 -0.80
CA GLN A 353 -33.59 -29.62 0.06
C GLN A 353 -34.99 -29.63 -0.59
N VAL A 354 -35.15 -30.42 -1.65
CA VAL A 354 -36.37 -31.17 -2.00
C VAL A 354 -35.87 -32.32 -2.89
N SER A 355 -35.69 -33.52 -2.37
CA SER A 355 -36.73 -34.56 -2.25
C SER A 355 -36.16 -35.77 -1.52
#